data_AF-V4NM30-F1
#
_entry.id   AF-V4NM30-F1
#
_cell.length_a   1.000
_cell.length_b   1.000
_cell.length_c   1.000
_cell.angle_alpha   90.00
_cell.angle_beta   90.00
_cell.angle_gamma   90.00
#
_symmetry.space_group_name_H-M   'P 1'
#
loop_
_entity.id
_entity.type
_entity.pdbx_description
1 polymer ?
#
loop_
_entity_poly.entity_id
_entity_poly.type
_entity_poly.pdbx_seq_one_letter_code
_entity_poly.pdbx_strand_id
1 'polypeptide(L)'
;MLDLKTLALAAVVGLSPLSTAQAQAVAPPVEVADVTRYGYRVVKIYPHDPKAFTEGLFFLDDALYESTGMNGESVIRKVDLDTGKVERQFDMAPEYFGEGIAPWKDRIIGLTWKHGKAFVLDRHSFRSEGNLSYTGEGWGLTHDNQNLIMSDGTDRLRILDPDNFNVVREVPVTIRGKSLDYINELEWIDGAIYANIWQTDYIVRIDPQSGVVTGVIDLSGLLSYAPRPVGNVDVLNGIAYDPRRKRLFVTGKYWPALFEIELVAPTAQ
;
A
#
# COMPACT_ATOMS: atom_id res chain seq x y z
N MET A 1 -67.19 -33.96 58.05
CA MET A 1 -67.55 -35.39 57.86
C MET A 1 -67.11 -35.78 56.47
N LEU A 2 -66.37 -36.90 56.36
CA LEU A 2 -65.79 -37.43 55.14
C LEU A 2 -66.83 -37.65 54.04
N ASP A 3 -66.46 -37.45 52.77
CA ASP A 3 -66.74 -38.46 51.74
C ASP A 3 -65.72 -38.42 50.58
N LEU A 4 -65.60 -39.58 49.93
CA LEU A 4 -64.49 -40.11 49.14
C LEU A 4 -64.78 -40.04 47.62
N LYS A 5 -63.70 -40.24 46.81
CA LYS A 5 -63.63 -40.54 45.34
C LYS A 5 -63.39 -39.28 44.46
N THR A 6 -62.42 -39.22 43.54
CA THR A 6 -61.99 -40.21 42.53
C THR A 6 -60.58 -39.86 41.97
N LEU A 7 -59.81 -40.88 41.58
CA LEU A 7 -58.51 -40.81 40.89
C LEU A 7 -58.56 -40.09 39.53
N ALA A 8 -57.48 -39.38 39.19
CA ALA A 8 -56.96 -39.30 37.82
C ALA A 8 -55.43 -39.14 37.87
N LEU A 9 -54.71 -40.20 37.49
CA LEU A 9 -53.25 -40.20 37.34
C LEU A 9 -52.92 -39.77 35.90
N ALA A 10 -52.45 -38.54 35.71
CA ALA A 10 -51.94 -38.07 34.42
C ALA A 10 -50.43 -38.31 34.36
N ALA A 11 -50.01 -39.29 33.55
CA ALA A 11 -48.61 -39.50 33.21
C ALA A 11 -48.17 -38.41 32.21
N VAL A 12 -47.29 -37.50 32.64
CA VAL A 12 -46.61 -36.56 31.74
C VAL A 12 -45.41 -37.28 31.13
N VAL A 13 -45.53 -37.68 29.88
CA VAL A 13 -44.39 -38.15 29.07
C VAL A 13 -43.61 -36.92 28.62
N GLY A 14 -42.43 -36.71 29.20
CA GLY A 14 -41.50 -35.67 28.76
C GLY A 14 -40.87 -36.03 27.41
N LEU A 15 -41.25 -35.33 26.35
CA LEU A 15 -40.55 -35.34 25.07
C LEU A 15 -39.38 -34.37 25.16
N SER A 16 -38.15 -34.90 25.25
CA SER A 16 -36.93 -34.11 25.09
C SER A 16 -36.76 -33.70 23.63
N PRO A 17 -36.45 -32.44 23.31
CA PRO A 17 -36.14 -32.06 21.94
C PRO A 17 -34.80 -32.66 21.52
N LEU A 18 -34.81 -33.41 20.42
CA LEU A 18 -33.59 -33.86 19.74
C LEU A 18 -32.87 -32.61 19.19
N SER A 19 -31.73 -32.28 19.79
CA SER A 19 -30.82 -31.25 19.28
C SER A 19 -30.17 -31.78 18.00
N THR A 20 -30.58 -31.29 16.84
CA THR A 20 -29.88 -31.52 15.58
C THR A 20 -28.60 -30.70 15.58
N ALA A 21 -27.46 -31.33 15.83
CA ALA A 21 -26.15 -30.72 15.63
C ALA A 21 -26.00 -30.36 14.14
N GLN A 22 -26.06 -29.07 13.82
CA GLN A 22 -25.64 -28.59 12.51
C GLN A 22 -24.12 -28.79 12.39
N ALA A 23 -23.71 -29.68 11.50
CA ALA A 23 -22.31 -29.81 11.12
C ALA A 23 -21.86 -28.47 10.53
N GLN A 24 -20.97 -27.77 11.22
CA GLN A 24 -20.28 -26.62 10.67
C GLN A 24 -19.47 -27.09 9.46
N ALA A 25 -19.79 -26.56 8.29
CA ALA A 25 -19.02 -26.81 7.08
C ALA A 25 -17.61 -26.28 7.31
N VAL A 26 -16.63 -27.18 7.38
CA VAL A 26 -15.22 -26.83 7.41
C VAL A 26 -14.89 -26.19 6.07
N ALA A 27 -14.51 -24.91 6.09
CA ALA A 27 -14.05 -24.23 4.88
C ALA A 27 -12.90 -25.03 4.25
N PRO A 28 -12.85 -25.15 2.92
CA PRO A 28 -11.76 -25.86 2.26
C PRO A 28 -10.42 -25.24 2.67
N PRO A 29 -9.33 -26.03 2.76
CA PRO A 29 -8.01 -25.52 3.03
C PRO A 29 -7.69 -24.40 2.03
N VAL A 30 -7.33 -23.22 2.53
CA VAL A 30 -6.79 -22.15 1.67
C VAL A 30 -5.54 -22.71 1.04
N GLU A 31 -5.58 -22.96 -0.27
CA GLU A 31 -4.44 -23.40 -1.04
C GLU A 31 -3.33 -22.34 -0.84
N VAL A 32 -2.21 -22.76 -0.28
CA VAL A 32 -1.09 -21.85 -0.01
C VAL A 32 -0.52 -21.47 -1.37
N ALA A 33 -0.94 -20.32 -1.90
CA ALA A 33 -0.49 -19.85 -3.20
C ALA A 33 1.04 -19.83 -3.27
N ASP A 34 1.58 -20.36 -4.36
CA ASP A 34 3.02 -20.33 -4.61
C ASP A 34 3.47 -18.88 -4.80
N VAL A 35 4.34 -18.43 -3.89
CA VAL A 35 4.91 -17.07 -3.94
C VAL A 35 6.10 -17.08 -4.88
N THR A 36 5.95 -16.46 -6.05
CA THR A 36 7.03 -16.37 -7.02
C THR A 36 8.10 -15.39 -6.56
N ARG A 37 9.38 -15.76 -6.58
CA ARG A 37 10.49 -14.86 -6.25
C ARG A 37 11.12 -14.30 -7.52
N TYR A 38 11.09 -12.99 -7.67
CA TYR A 38 11.69 -12.26 -8.77
C TYR A 38 13.01 -11.62 -8.33
N GLY A 39 14.03 -11.69 -9.20
CA GLY A 39 15.15 -10.77 -9.16
C GLY A 39 14.87 -9.53 -10.00
N TYR A 40 15.91 -8.74 -10.26
CA TYR A 40 15.81 -7.55 -11.11
C TYR A 40 16.97 -7.46 -12.09
N ARG A 41 16.74 -6.70 -13.16
CA ARG A 41 17.76 -6.17 -14.06
C ARG A 41 17.62 -4.66 -14.11
N VAL A 42 18.70 -3.93 -13.86
CA VAL A 42 18.73 -2.47 -14.04
C VAL A 42 18.72 -2.16 -15.54
N VAL A 43 17.76 -1.36 -15.98
CA VAL A 43 17.62 -0.88 -17.36
C VAL A 43 18.31 0.48 -17.51
N LYS A 44 18.00 1.41 -16.61
CA LYS A 44 18.56 2.77 -16.61
C LYS A 44 18.61 3.32 -15.19
N ILE A 45 19.59 4.19 -14.94
CA ILE A 45 19.77 4.90 -13.68
C ILE A 45 19.55 6.38 -13.96
N TYR A 46 18.72 7.03 -13.15
CA TYR A 46 18.37 8.44 -13.22
C TYR A 46 18.87 9.17 -11.98
N PRO A 47 19.21 10.47 -12.06
CA PRO A 47 19.53 11.28 -10.88
C PRO A 47 18.34 11.33 -9.92
N HIS A 48 18.61 11.17 -8.63
CA HIS A 48 17.63 11.41 -7.57
C HIS A 48 18.23 12.33 -6.51
N ASP A 49 17.40 13.16 -5.90
CA ASP A 49 17.84 14.12 -4.89
C ASP A 49 18.27 13.39 -3.60
N PRO A 50 19.56 13.40 -3.23
CA PRO A 50 20.05 12.69 -2.05
C PRO A 50 19.58 13.33 -0.73
N LYS A 51 18.84 14.45 -0.77
CA LYS A 51 18.21 15.07 0.41
C LYS A 51 16.75 14.69 0.57
N ALA A 52 16.18 13.92 -0.35
CA ALA A 52 14.77 13.58 -0.32
C ALA A 52 14.51 12.33 0.51
N PHE A 53 13.76 12.47 1.59
CA PHE A 53 13.23 11.33 2.34
C PHE A 53 11.94 10.84 1.66
N THR A 54 12.07 10.08 0.57
CA THR A 54 10.94 9.66 -0.27
C THR A 54 9.90 8.86 0.50
N GLU A 55 8.64 9.31 0.49
CA GLU A 55 7.50 8.65 1.15
C GLU A 55 6.35 8.29 0.20
N GLY A 56 6.32 8.87 -1.00
CA GLY A 56 5.39 8.48 -2.03
C GLY A 56 5.94 8.82 -3.41
N LEU A 57 5.74 7.94 -4.38
CA LEU A 57 6.23 8.13 -5.73
C LEU A 57 5.16 7.66 -6.72
N PHE A 58 4.95 8.39 -7.81
CA PHE A 58 4.22 7.86 -8.97
C PHE A 58 4.72 8.50 -10.26
N PHE A 59 4.42 7.87 -11.40
CA PHE A 59 4.80 8.37 -12.71
C PHE A 59 3.56 8.72 -13.53
N LEU A 60 3.51 9.94 -14.06
CA LEU A 60 2.38 10.41 -14.86
C LEU A 60 2.82 11.51 -15.83
N ASP A 61 2.29 11.48 -17.05
CA ASP A 61 2.55 12.48 -18.10
C ASP A 61 4.04 12.78 -18.32
N ASP A 62 4.85 11.72 -18.39
CA ASP A 62 6.31 11.76 -18.60
C ASP A 62 7.11 12.44 -17.48
N ALA A 63 6.51 12.62 -16.30
CA ALA A 63 7.17 13.14 -15.12
C ALA A 63 7.00 12.23 -13.90
N LEU A 64 7.92 12.38 -12.95
CA LEU A 64 7.78 11.82 -11.61
C LEU A 64 7.04 12.80 -10.72
N TYR A 65 6.22 12.26 -9.83
CA TYR A 65 5.62 12.99 -8.73
C TYR A 65 6.09 12.32 -7.45
N GLU A 66 6.55 13.12 -6.50
CA GLU A 66 7.16 12.60 -5.29
C GLU A 66 6.66 13.37 -4.07
N SER A 67 6.40 12.63 -2.99
CA SER A 67 6.21 13.17 -1.65
C SER A 67 7.43 12.86 -0.82
N THR A 68 7.89 13.86 -0.05
CA THR A 68 8.99 13.68 0.90
C THR A 68 8.51 13.89 2.33
N GLY A 69 9.10 13.13 3.25
CA GLY A 69 8.91 13.29 4.69
C GLY A 69 9.88 14.29 5.32
N MET A 70 9.95 14.23 6.66
CA MET A 70 10.63 15.13 7.60
C MET A 70 9.84 16.38 7.99
N ASN A 71 9.68 16.58 9.30
CA ASN A 71 8.95 17.72 9.86
C ASN A 71 9.66 19.03 9.50
N GLY A 72 8.92 19.99 8.97
CA GLY A 72 9.48 21.26 8.48
C GLY A 72 10.05 21.21 7.06
N GLU A 73 10.15 20.03 6.45
CA GLU A 73 10.81 19.82 5.15
C GLU A 73 9.94 19.03 4.15
N SER A 74 8.75 18.57 4.57
CA SER A 74 7.88 17.74 3.73
C SER A 74 7.29 18.51 2.57
N VAL A 75 7.38 17.94 1.36
CA VAL A 75 6.88 18.56 0.13
C VAL A 75 6.21 17.54 -0.77
N ILE A 76 5.31 18.00 -1.64
CA ILE A 76 4.86 17.27 -2.82
C ILE A 76 5.43 17.98 -4.04
N ARG A 77 6.14 17.26 -4.91
CA ARG A 77 6.89 17.84 -6.02
C ARG A 77 6.71 17.09 -7.33
N LYS A 78 6.72 17.83 -8.44
CA LYS A 78 6.85 17.30 -9.81
C LYS A 78 8.32 17.37 -10.20
N VAL A 79 8.86 16.27 -10.69
CA VAL A 79 10.27 16.11 -11.00
C VAL A 79 10.44 15.64 -12.45
N ASP A 80 11.32 16.29 -13.18
CA ASP A 80 11.77 15.85 -14.50
C ASP A 80 12.59 14.55 -14.35
N LEU A 81 12.15 13.49 -15.02
CA LEU A 81 12.73 12.16 -14.88
C LEU A 81 14.22 12.12 -15.26
N ASP A 82 14.61 12.75 -16.37
CA ASP A 82 15.96 12.62 -16.91
C ASP A 82 17.00 13.43 -16.12
N THR A 83 16.61 14.56 -15.55
CA THR A 83 17.52 15.47 -14.85
C THR A 83 17.39 15.44 -13.33
N GLY A 84 16.30 14.90 -12.78
CA GLY A 84 16.01 14.94 -11.35
C GLY A 84 15.65 16.34 -10.83
N LYS A 85 15.40 17.30 -11.73
CA LYS A 85 15.08 18.68 -11.35
C LYS A 85 13.63 18.81 -10.95
N VAL A 86 13.40 19.50 -9.84
CA VAL A 86 12.06 19.90 -9.40
C VAL A 86 11.51 20.97 -10.35
N GLU A 87 10.39 20.68 -11.00
CA GLU A 87 9.68 21.60 -11.88
C GLU A 87 8.63 22.43 -11.14
N ARG A 88 8.01 21.82 -10.12
CA ARG A 88 6.94 22.41 -9.31
C ARG A 88 6.89 21.74 -7.95
N GLN A 89 6.50 22.49 -6.93
CA GLN A 89 6.44 22.01 -5.56
C GLN A 89 5.28 22.65 -4.80
N PHE A 90 4.73 21.90 -3.85
CA PHE A 90 3.86 22.33 -2.77
C PHE A 90 4.56 22.02 -1.45
N ASP A 91 4.82 23.06 -0.66
CA ASP A 91 5.43 22.94 0.66
C ASP A 91 4.34 22.67 1.71
N MET A 92 4.49 21.58 2.47
CA MET A 92 3.60 21.33 3.60
C MET A 92 3.93 22.28 4.76
N ALA A 93 2.92 22.61 5.57
CA ALA A 93 3.18 23.38 6.79
C ALA A 93 4.07 22.56 7.75
N PRO A 94 4.95 23.21 8.55
CA PRO A 94 6.03 22.52 9.26
C PRO A 94 5.62 21.42 10.24
N GLU A 95 4.38 21.47 10.73
CA GLU A 95 3.83 20.45 11.62
C GLU A 95 3.57 19.11 10.91
N TYR A 96 3.44 19.10 9.59
CA TYR A 96 3.08 17.89 8.85
C TYR A 96 4.32 17.14 8.36
N PHE A 97 4.30 15.82 8.58
CA PHE A 97 5.18 14.85 7.94
C PHE A 97 4.42 14.26 6.74
N GLY A 98 4.92 14.53 5.53
CA GLY A 98 4.33 14.05 4.28
C GLY A 98 4.57 12.57 4.07
N GLU A 99 3.60 11.88 3.49
CA GLU A 99 3.61 10.44 3.24
C GLU A 99 3.18 10.15 1.79
N GLY A 100 2.67 8.96 1.50
CA GLY A 100 2.23 8.49 0.19
C GLY A 100 1.32 9.47 -0.56
N ILE A 101 1.51 9.52 -1.88
CA ILE A 101 0.71 10.34 -2.80
C ILE A 101 0.17 9.49 -3.94
N ALA A 102 -1.02 9.83 -4.43
CA ALA A 102 -1.60 9.22 -5.61
C ALA A 102 -2.30 10.27 -6.50
N PRO A 103 -2.27 10.10 -7.82
CA PRO A 103 -3.11 10.88 -8.70
C PRO A 103 -4.56 10.40 -8.61
N TRP A 104 -5.51 11.32 -8.70
CA TRP A 104 -6.92 10.96 -8.89
C TRP A 104 -7.62 12.00 -9.76
N LYS A 105 -7.89 11.63 -11.02
CA LYS A 105 -8.37 12.56 -12.06
C LYS A 105 -7.38 13.74 -12.20
N ASP A 106 -7.86 14.97 -12.01
CA ASP A 106 -7.06 16.19 -12.08
C ASP A 106 -6.44 16.60 -10.73
N ARG A 107 -6.47 15.70 -9.73
CA ARG A 107 -5.97 15.97 -8.38
C ARG A 107 -4.75 15.12 -8.05
N ILE A 108 -3.93 15.63 -7.15
CA ILE A 108 -2.96 14.85 -6.37
C ILE A 108 -3.48 14.80 -4.95
N ILE A 109 -3.53 13.59 -4.38
CA ILE A 109 -3.90 13.38 -2.98
C ILE A 109 -2.63 12.95 -2.25
N GLY A 110 -2.30 13.60 -1.13
CA GLY A 110 -1.11 13.30 -0.35
C GLY A 110 -1.38 13.12 1.12
N LEU A 111 -0.95 11.99 1.67
CA LEU A 111 -1.14 11.61 3.06
C LEU A 111 -0.16 12.35 3.98
N THR A 112 -0.46 12.25 5.27
CA THR A 112 0.44 12.62 6.36
C THR A 112 0.60 11.47 7.35
N TRP A 113 1.73 11.41 8.05
CA TRP A 113 2.00 10.25 8.90
C TRP A 113 0.99 10.05 10.03
N LYS A 114 0.94 10.96 11.01
CA LYS A 114 0.13 10.80 12.24
C LYS A 114 -1.03 11.78 12.37
N HIS A 115 -1.23 12.63 11.37
CA HIS A 115 -2.15 13.77 11.50
C HIS A 115 -3.58 13.47 11.04
N GLY A 116 -3.84 12.29 10.46
CA GLY A 116 -5.17 11.92 9.98
C GLY A 116 -5.69 12.85 8.88
N LYS A 117 -4.78 13.44 8.08
CA LYS A 117 -5.07 14.48 7.09
C LYS A 117 -4.46 14.10 5.74
N ALA A 118 -5.24 14.19 4.68
CA ALA A 118 -4.76 14.14 3.31
C ALA A 118 -4.92 15.50 2.63
N PHE A 119 -3.87 16.02 2.03
CA PHE A 119 -3.94 17.20 1.17
C PHE A 119 -4.55 16.85 -0.17
N VAL A 120 -5.38 17.74 -0.70
CA VAL A 120 -5.91 17.65 -2.06
C VAL A 120 -5.40 18.84 -2.86
N LEU A 121 -4.63 18.55 -3.91
CA LEU A 121 -4.01 19.57 -4.76
C LEU A 121 -4.52 19.44 -6.20
N ASP A 122 -4.73 20.57 -6.87
CA ASP A 122 -4.85 20.58 -8.33
C ASP A 122 -3.51 20.12 -8.95
N ARG A 123 -3.56 19.09 -9.79
CA ARG A 123 -2.38 18.39 -10.32
C ARG A 123 -1.52 19.25 -11.23
N HIS A 124 -2.11 20.28 -11.85
CA HIS A 124 -1.42 21.13 -12.80
C HIS A 124 -0.74 22.34 -12.13
N SER A 125 -1.43 23.00 -11.20
CA SER A 125 -0.97 24.21 -10.54
C SER A 125 -0.34 23.97 -9.17
N PHE A 126 -0.61 22.83 -8.54
CA PHE A 126 -0.27 22.49 -7.15
C PHE A 126 -0.97 23.39 -6.11
N ARG A 127 -2.05 24.07 -6.52
CA ARG A 127 -2.89 24.82 -5.58
C ARG A 127 -3.68 23.84 -4.72
N SER A 128 -3.69 24.09 -3.40
CA SER A 128 -4.54 23.33 -2.49
C SER A 128 -6.02 23.59 -2.78
N GLU A 129 -6.78 22.52 -2.95
CA GLU A 129 -8.23 22.52 -3.15
C GLU A 129 -8.99 22.15 -1.87
N GLY A 130 -8.27 21.92 -0.78
CA GLY A 130 -8.81 21.49 0.49
C GLY A 130 -8.06 20.29 1.05
N ASN A 131 -8.71 19.61 1.99
CA ASN A 131 -8.16 18.45 2.67
C ASN A 131 -9.25 17.41 2.89
N LEU A 132 -8.85 16.16 2.98
CA LEU A 132 -9.64 15.04 3.46
C LEU A 132 -9.10 14.59 4.81
N SER A 133 -9.90 13.82 5.56
CA SER A 133 -9.53 13.30 6.87
C SER A 133 -9.64 11.79 6.90
N TYR A 134 -8.78 11.14 7.69
CA TYR A 134 -8.83 9.71 7.96
C TYR A 134 -8.39 9.42 9.40
N THR A 135 -8.67 8.21 9.86
CA THR A 135 -8.28 7.74 11.20
C THR A 135 -6.96 6.96 11.12
N GLY A 136 -6.16 7.03 12.18
CA GLY A 136 -4.89 6.31 12.28
C GLY A 136 -3.76 6.97 11.49
N GLU A 137 -2.74 6.18 11.18
CA GLU A 137 -1.62 6.64 10.35
C GLU A 137 -1.94 6.54 8.86
N GLY A 138 -1.14 7.17 8.00
CA GLY A 138 -1.15 6.94 6.55
C GLY A 138 0.29 6.82 6.06
N TRP A 139 0.61 5.77 5.30
CA TRP A 139 1.96 5.48 4.81
C TRP A 139 1.97 5.55 3.29
N GLY A 140 1.69 4.47 2.56
CA GLY A 140 1.60 4.48 1.10
C GLY A 140 0.19 4.80 0.59
N LEU A 141 0.11 5.35 -0.63
CA LEU A 141 -1.14 5.61 -1.34
C LEU A 141 -0.97 5.28 -2.82
N THR A 142 -1.88 4.50 -3.39
CA THR A 142 -2.01 4.31 -4.84
C THR A 142 -3.50 4.24 -5.21
N HIS A 143 -3.84 3.91 -6.45
CA HIS A 143 -5.23 3.78 -6.86
C HIS A 143 -5.43 2.67 -7.89
N ASP A 144 -6.60 2.02 -7.83
CA ASP A 144 -7.10 1.24 -8.96
C ASP A 144 -7.99 2.14 -9.86
N ASN A 145 -8.84 1.55 -10.70
CA ASN A 145 -9.71 2.34 -11.58
C ASN A 145 -10.93 2.96 -10.86
N GLN A 146 -11.18 2.61 -9.60
CA GLN A 146 -12.40 2.91 -8.86
C GLN A 146 -12.15 3.54 -7.49
N ASN A 147 -11.09 3.14 -6.80
CA ASN A 147 -10.81 3.48 -5.41
C ASN A 147 -9.34 3.87 -5.22
N LEU A 148 -9.10 4.60 -4.15
CA LEU A 148 -7.75 4.76 -3.59
C LEU A 148 -7.44 3.57 -2.67
N ILE A 149 -6.15 3.27 -2.54
CA ILE A 149 -5.64 2.15 -1.75
C ILE A 149 -4.55 2.71 -0.85
N MET A 150 -4.74 2.59 0.47
CA MET A 150 -3.84 3.16 1.48
C MET A 150 -3.28 2.07 2.39
N SER A 151 -1.99 2.15 2.68
CA SER A 151 -1.32 1.40 3.75
C SER A 151 -1.04 2.31 4.94
N ASP A 152 -0.73 1.70 6.09
CA ASP A 152 -0.41 2.41 7.34
C ASP A 152 0.61 1.65 8.20
N GLY A 153 1.43 0.80 7.58
CA GLY A 153 2.41 -0.03 8.26
C GLY A 153 1.84 -1.28 8.94
N THR A 154 0.52 -1.48 8.96
CA THR A 154 -0.11 -2.73 9.44
C THR A 154 -0.23 -3.78 8.34
N ASP A 155 -0.78 -4.96 8.68
CA ASP A 155 -1.18 -5.99 7.72
C ASP A 155 -2.46 -5.67 6.93
N ARG A 156 -2.96 -4.44 6.95
CA ARG A 156 -4.20 -4.05 6.28
C ARG A 156 -3.97 -2.99 5.22
N LEU A 157 -4.59 -3.20 4.06
CA LEU A 157 -4.80 -2.15 3.07
C LEU A 157 -6.24 -1.64 3.17
N ARG A 158 -6.39 -0.33 3.30
CA ARG A 158 -7.69 0.35 3.28
C ARG A 158 -8.03 0.76 1.86
N ILE A 159 -9.17 0.31 1.38
CA ILE A 159 -9.75 0.72 0.10
C ILE A 159 -10.68 1.88 0.38
N LEU A 160 -10.40 3.04 -0.20
CA LEU A 160 -11.04 4.31 0.13
C LEU A 160 -11.88 4.81 -1.04
N ASP A 161 -13.05 5.35 -0.71
CA ASP A 161 -13.81 6.19 -1.63
C ASP A 161 -12.99 7.46 -1.94
N PRO A 162 -12.72 7.77 -3.20
CA PRO A 162 -11.78 8.82 -3.56
C PRO A 162 -12.37 10.24 -3.44
N ASP A 163 -13.68 10.38 -3.27
CA ASP A 163 -14.33 11.68 -3.13
C ASP A 163 -14.49 12.09 -1.66
N ASN A 164 -14.63 11.13 -0.75
CA ASN A 164 -14.84 11.41 0.69
C ASN A 164 -13.84 10.72 1.64
N PHE A 165 -12.94 9.86 1.13
CA PHE A 165 -11.92 9.13 1.90
C PHE A 165 -12.46 8.11 2.92
N ASN A 166 -13.75 7.79 2.88
CA ASN A 166 -14.31 6.75 3.73
C ASN A 166 -13.78 5.37 3.31
N VAL A 167 -13.52 4.52 4.31
CA VAL A 167 -13.13 3.13 4.07
C VAL A 167 -14.31 2.36 3.50
N VAL A 168 -14.17 1.89 2.25
CA VAL A 168 -15.13 1.02 1.57
C VAL A 168 -14.96 -0.42 2.05
N ARG A 169 -13.72 -0.87 2.16
CA ARG A 169 -13.35 -2.18 2.72
C ARG A 169 -11.89 -2.19 3.15
N GLU A 170 -11.53 -3.19 3.94
CA GLU A 170 -10.15 -3.47 4.31
C GLU A 170 -9.71 -4.83 3.75
N VAL A 171 -8.42 -4.93 3.41
CA VAL A 171 -7.82 -6.14 2.85
C VAL A 171 -6.69 -6.61 3.76
N PRO A 172 -6.87 -7.73 4.50
CA PRO A 172 -5.77 -8.40 5.17
C PRO A 172 -4.72 -8.88 4.18
N VAL A 173 -3.48 -8.46 4.36
CA VAL A 173 -2.37 -8.90 3.53
C VAL A 173 -1.68 -10.07 4.19
N THR A 174 -1.51 -11.15 3.43
CA THR A 174 -0.86 -12.36 3.94
C THR A 174 0.16 -12.90 2.96
N ILE A 175 1.25 -13.44 3.48
CA ILE A 175 2.22 -14.21 2.72
C ILE A 175 2.27 -15.64 3.28
N ARG A 176 1.97 -16.63 2.42
CA ARG A 176 1.87 -18.05 2.82
C ARG A 176 0.98 -18.27 4.05
N GLY A 177 -0.17 -17.58 4.09
CA GLY A 177 -1.17 -17.69 5.15
C GLY A 177 -0.82 -16.99 6.47
N LYS A 178 0.27 -16.21 6.54
CA LYS A 178 0.63 -15.39 7.71
C LYS A 178 0.46 -13.91 7.39
N SER A 179 -0.02 -13.13 8.35
CA SER A 179 -0.06 -11.66 8.25
C SER A 179 1.30 -11.08 7.87
N LEU A 180 1.28 -10.04 7.03
CA LEU A 180 2.48 -9.31 6.61
C LEU A 180 2.30 -7.83 6.97
N ASP A 181 2.98 -7.40 8.03
CA ASP A 181 3.02 -6.00 8.47
C ASP A 181 4.09 -5.19 7.70
N TYR A 182 4.27 -3.92 8.09
CA TYR A 182 5.25 -2.96 7.56
C TYR A 182 5.07 -2.61 6.09
N ILE A 183 3.83 -2.71 5.61
CA ILE A 183 3.45 -2.29 4.27
C ILE A 183 3.57 -0.77 4.18
N ASN A 184 4.47 -0.30 3.32
CA ASN A 184 4.79 1.11 3.16
C ASN A 184 4.29 1.61 1.80
N GLU A 185 5.16 2.24 1.00
CA GLU A 185 4.79 2.81 -0.28
C GLU A 185 4.15 1.79 -1.24
N LEU A 186 3.17 2.25 -2.02
CA LEU A 186 2.30 1.42 -2.86
C LEU A 186 2.30 1.90 -4.31
N GLU A 187 2.20 0.95 -5.24
CA GLU A 187 1.91 1.25 -6.65
C GLU A 187 0.98 0.22 -7.30
N TRP A 188 0.02 0.67 -8.11
CA TRP A 188 -0.89 -0.20 -8.84
C TRP A 188 -0.32 -0.57 -10.21
N ILE A 189 -0.03 -1.85 -10.44
CA ILE A 189 0.63 -2.34 -11.64
C ILE A 189 -0.12 -3.53 -12.20
N ASP A 190 -0.77 -3.33 -13.35
CA ASP A 190 -1.42 -4.38 -14.15
C ASP A 190 -2.32 -5.32 -13.32
N GLY A 191 -3.12 -4.74 -12.43
CA GLY A 191 -4.11 -5.47 -11.62
C GLY A 191 -3.61 -5.98 -10.26
N ALA A 192 -2.36 -5.68 -9.90
CA ALA A 192 -1.77 -6.03 -8.61
C ALA A 192 -1.29 -4.78 -7.86
N ILE A 193 -1.29 -4.86 -6.54
CA ILE A 193 -0.71 -3.84 -5.67
C ILE A 193 0.73 -4.23 -5.40
N TYR A 194 1.67 -3.37 -5.77
CA TYR A 194 3.07 -3.49 -5.40
C TYR A 194 3.27 -2.69 -4.12
N ALA A 195 3.99 -3.25 -3.16
CA ALA A 195 4.23 -2.57 -1.90
C ALA A 195 5.67 -2.75 -1.43
N ASN A 196 6.31 -1.65 -1.04
CA ASN A 196 7.53 -1.73 -0.24
C ASN A 196 7.21 -2.33 1.13
N ILE A 197 8.10 -3.18 1.64
CA ILE A 197 8.05 -3.62 3.04
C ILE A 197 9.16 -2.89 3.80
N TRP A 198 8.77 -2.01 4.72
CA TRP A 198 9.69 -1.12 5.41
C TRP A 198 10.79 -1.88 6.15
N GLN A 199 12.01 -1.32 6.13
CA GLN A 199 13.25 -1.93 6.64
C GLN A 199 13.72 -3.20 5.89
N THR A 200 13.21 -3.44 4.69
CA THR A 200 13.68 -4.53 3.83
C THR A 200 14.01 -4.03 2.43
N ASP A 201 14.77 -4.83 1.68
CA ASP A 201 15.01 -4.61 0.25
C ASP A 201 13.95 -5.33 -0.63
N TYR A 202 12.77 -5.62 -0.09
CA TYR A 202 11.72 -6.34 -0.80
C TYR A 202 10.55 -5.45 -1.22
N ILE A 203 10.04 -5.74 -2.41
CA ILE A 203 8.70 -5.34 -2.83
C ILE A 203 7.83 -6.58 -2.95
N VAL A 204 6.61 -6.54 -2.43
CA VAL A 204 5.64 -7.63 -2.58
C VAL A 204 4.59 -7.29 -3.62
N ARG A 205 4.12 -8.30 -4.35
CA ARG A 205 2.99 -8.23 -5.26
C ARG A 205 1.77 -8.83 -4.57
N ILE A 206 0.76 -8.03 -4.33
CA ILE A 206 -0.44 -8.39 -3.55
C ILE A 206 -1.63 -8.46 -4.51
N ASP A 207 -2.36 -9.57 -4.45
CA ASP A 207 -3.67 -9.68 -5.08
C ASP A 207 -4.67 -8.74 -4.36
N PRO A 208 -5.30 -7.78 -5.05
CA PRO A 208 -6.11 -6.75 -4.40
C PRO A 208 -7.47 -7.26 -3.89
N GLN A 209 -7.92 -8.43 -4.35
CA GLN A 209 -9.19 -9.01 -3.93
C GLN A 209 -9.03 -9.78 -2.62
N SER A 210 -8.01 -10.63 -2.58
CA SER A 210 -7.75 -11.57 -1.47
C SER A 210 -6.74 -11.07 -0.45
N GLY A 211 -5.86 -10.14 -0.83
CA GLY A 211 -4.70 -9.71 -0.03
C GLY A 211 -3.55 -10.71 0.00
N VAL A 212 -3.64 -11.80 -0.76
CA VAL A 212 -2.57 -12.81 -0.80
C VAL A 212 -1.39 -12.27 -1.61
N VAL A 213 -0.19 -12.34 -1.03
CA VAL A 213 1.07 -12.07 -1.74
C VAL A 213 1.31 -13.17 -2.77
N THR A 214 1.36 -12.79 -4.04
CA THR A 214 1.61 -13.67 -5.19
C THR A 214 3.05 -13.66 -5.66
N GLY A 215 3.83 -12.65 -5.26
CA GLY A 215 5.24 -12.57 -5.59
C GLY A 215 6.03 -11.66 -4.66
N VAL A 216 7.34 -11.91 -4.60
CA VAL A 216 8.33 -11.12 -3.87
C VAL A 216 9.42 -10.74 -4.86
N ILE A 217 9.73 -9.46 -4.93
CA ILE A 217 10.81 -8.89 -5.73
C ILE A 217 11.95 -8.58 -4.77
N ASP A 218 13.08 -9.23 -4.96
CA ASP A 218 14.29 -9.05 -4.16
C ASP A 218 15.19 -8.00 -4.80
N LEU A 219 15.22 -6.79 -4.23
CA LEU A 219 16.06 -5.68 -4.67
C LEU A 219 17.36 -5.57 -3.86
N SER A 220 17.75 -6.62 -3.14
CA SER A 220 19.01 -6.63 -2.38
C SER A 220 20.18 -6.23 -3.28
N GLY A 221 21.01 -5.32 -2.78
CA GLY A 221 22.19 -4.83 -3.49
C GLY A 221 21.91 -3.80 -4.59
N LEU A 222 20.67 -3.39 -4.84
CA LEU A 222 20.33 -2.42 -5.88
C LEU A 222 21.08 -1.09 -5.71
N LEU A 223 21.22 -0.60 -4.47
CA LEU A 223 21.92 0.64 -4.19
C LEU A 223 23.42 0.61 -4.59
N SER A 224 24.03 -0.57 -4.75
CA SER A 224 25.43 -0.69 -5.20
C SER A 224 25.65 -0.22 -6.65
N TYR A 225 24.58 -0.12 -7.44
CA TYR A 225 24.63 0.43 -8.79
C TYR A 225 24.62 1.97 -8.81
N ALA A 226 24.28 2.63 -7.70
CA ALA A 226 24.24 4.08 -7.61
C ALA A 226 25.64 4.71 -7.55
N PRO A 227 25.79 5.99 -7.93
CA PRO A 227 26.96 6.78 -7.55
C PRO A 227 27.19 6.72 -6.04
N ARG A 228 28.46 6.80 -5.62
CA ARG A 228 28.80 6.80 -4.19
C ARG A 228 28.04 7.93 -3.47
N PRO A 229 27.22 7.63 -2.44
CA PRO A 229 26.44 8.64 -1.76
C PRO A 229 27.33 9.71 -1.11
N VAL A 230 26.89 10.97 -1.20
CA VAL A 230 27.49 12.09 -0.47
C VAL A 230 26.62 12.36 0.75
N GLY A 231 26.70 11.48 1.75
CA GLY A 231 25.87 11.56 2.97
C GLY A 231 25.32 10.20 3.41
N ASN A 232 24.37 10.25 4.33
CA ASN A 232 23.64 9.06 4.77
C ASN A 232 22.61 8.67 3.71
N VAL A 233 22.49 7.37 3.48
CA VAL A 233 21.38 6.74 2.76
C VAL A 233 20.52 6.00 3.79
N ASP A 234 19.24 5.90 3.52
CA ASP A 234 18.29 5.15 4.34
C ASP A 234 17.67 4.03 3.47
N VAL A 235 16.49 3.54 3.83
CA VAL A 235 15.90 2.32 3.25
C VAL A 235 15.32 2.52 1.84
N LEU A 236 15.15 1.41 1.12
CA LEU A 236 14.32 1.30 -0.07
C LEU A 236 12.89 1.79 0.24
N ASN A 237 12.37 2.73 -0.56
CA ASN A 237 10.99 3.21 -0.51
C ASN A 237 10.67 4.08 -1.74
N GLY A 238 9.54 3.83 -2.40
CA GLY A 238 9.11 4.54 -3.60
C GLY A 238 9.09 3.63 -4.83
N ILE A 239 7.91 3.46 -5.42
CA ILE A 239 7.63 2.62 -6.58
C ILE A 239 6.79 3.45 -7.54
N ALA A 240 7.19 3.55 -8.80
CA ALA A 240 6.38 4.24 -9.81
C ALA A 240 6.32 3.45 -11.10
N TYR A 241 5.20 3.54 -11.81
CA TYR A 241 4.98 2.77 -13.02
C TYR A 241 4.54 3.64 -14.21
N ASP A 242 5.20 3.48 -15.36
CA ASP A 242 4.75 4.00 -16.65
C ASP A 242 3.94 2.92 -17.37
N PRO A 243 2.59 2.92 -17.32
CA PRO A 243 1.80 1.89 -17.97
C PRO A 243 1.87 1.94 -19.50
N ARG A 244 2.24 3.10 -20.09
CA ARG A 244 2.31 3.28 -21.55
C ARG A 244 3.53 2.57 -22.13
N ARG A 245 4.66 2.63 -21.42
CA ARG A 245 5.93 2.02 -21.85
C ARG A 245 6.34 0.81 -21.02
N LYS A 246 5.54 0.41 -20.03
CA LYS A 246 5.77 -0.72 -19.15
C LYS A 246 7.11 -0.61 -18.40
N ARG A 247 7.40 0.58 -17.88
CA ARG A 247 8.63 0.88 -17.11
C ARG A 247 8.32 0.92 -15.62
N LEU A 248 9.09 0.19 -14.84
CA LEU A 248 9.02 0.18 -13.38
C LEU A 248 10.20 0.96 -12.83
N PHE A 249 9.91 1.95 -11.99
CA PHE A 249 10.88 2.78 -11.31
C PHE A 249 10.87 2.51 -9.81
N VAL A 250 12.05 2.46 -9.21
CA VAL A 250 12.22 2.31 -7.76
C VAL A 250 13.34 3.23 -7.26
N THR A 251 13.20 3.72 -6.03
CA THR A 251 14.20 4.57 -5.37
C THR A 251 14.21 4.26 -3.86
N GLY A 252 14.85 5.13 -3.07
CA GLY A 252 14.80 5.05 -1.63
C GLY A 252 15.06 6.39 -0.95
N LYS A 253 14.93 6.35 0.37
CA LYS A 253 15.07 7.52 1.23
C LYS A 253 16.53 7.97 1.26
N TYR A 254 16.76 9.22 0.83
CA TYR A 254 18.08 9.81 0.59
C TYR A 254 18.94 9.10 -0.46
N TRP A 255 18.34 8.28 -1.33
CA TRP A 255 19.10 7.60 -2.38
C TRP A 255 19.56 8.62 -3.44
N PRO A 256 20.81 8.56 -3.93
CA PRO A 256 21.29 9.47 -4.97
C PRO A 256 20.86 9.07 -6.39
N ALA A 257 20.05 8.00 -6.52
CA ALA A 257 19.64 7.44 -7.79
C ALA A 257 18.23 6.85 -7.73
N LEU A 258 17.52 6.99 -8.85
CA LEU A 258 16.29 6.28 -9.17
C LEU A 258 16.58 5.26 -10.27
N PHE A 259 16.03 4.06 -10.14
CA PHE A 259 16.33 2.94 -11.01
C PHE A 259 15.11 2.55 -11.82
N GLU A 260 15.24 2.50 -13.15
CA GLU A 260 14.33 1.75 -13.99
C GLU A 260 14.79 0.30 -14.01
N ILE A 261 13.89 -0.61 -13.65
CA ILE A 261 14.17 -2.04 -13.52
C ILE A 261 13.19 -2.89 -14.33
N GLU A 262 13.66 -4.07 -14.72
CA GLU A 262 12.82 -5.17 -15.19
C GLU A 262 12.86 -6.32 -14.18
N LEU A 263 11.73 -6.99 -13.99
CA LEU A 263 11.65 -8.16 -13.14
C LEU A 263 12.19 -9.38 -13.87
N VAL A 264 13.09 -10.11 -13.22
CA VAL A 264 13.64 -11.37 -13.74
C VAL A 264 12.99 -12.52 -12.98
N ALA A 265 12.15 -13.29 -13.67
CA ALA A 265 11.56 -14.50 -13.12
C ALA A 265 12.65 -15.53 -12.77
N PRO A 266 12.43 -16.38 -11.75
CA PRO A 266 13.38 -17.42 -11.41
C PRO A 266 13.48 -18.39 -12.60
N THR A 267 14.70 -18.74 -13.00
CA THR A 267 14.89 -19.75 -14.04
C THR A 267 14.32 -21.07 -13.53
N ALA A 268 13.43 -21.70 -14.30
CA ALA A 268 13.00 -23.06 -14.01
C ALA A 268 14.25 -23.95 -13.95
N GLN A 269 14.47 -24.59 -12.80
CA GLN A 269 15.51 -25.62 -12.63
C GLN A 269 15.09 -26.91 -13.33
#